data_AF-A0A6N9NIE0-F1
#
_entry.id   AF-A0A6N9NIE0-F1
#
_cell.length_a   1.000
_cell.length_b   1.000
_cell.length_c   1.000
_cell.angle_alpha   90.00
_cell.angle_beta   90.00
_cell.angle_gamma   90.00
#
_symmetry.space_group_name_H-M   'P 1'
#
loop_
_entity.id
_entity.type
_entity.pdbx_description
1 polymer ?
#
loop_
_entity_poly.entity_id
_entity_poly.type
_entity_poly.pdbx_seq_one_letter_code
_entity_poly.pdbx_strand_id
1 'polypeptide(L)'
;MTKIFALIKFGEKEHLESLMHKGQMRFGALDSFAQSIQKERGDKFEGAFNIVNGQFSKIEYNHPVLGKGSFTPVPNTKGTIINFTDDPFFCFSSYALTSDCFNKTDIHKIDDRMMEFGEYALVIKEPNIFLGRVKSSLTELNYPFEGKLTSYLNFKQEGTVDATLFTKTQDLQHQFEHRILIKTERKQEEIFIEIGSIKNICFLSRTHEMLQTEFKGKRKSITTTNN
;
A
#
# COMPACT_ATOMS: atom_id res chain seq x y z
N MET A 1 0.52 18.62 8.08
CA MET A 1 -0.37 17.63 7.44
C MET A 1 0.27 17.24 6.11
N THR A 2 0.48 15.95 5.87
CA THR A 2 1.09 15.45 4.62
C THR A 2 0.19 15.75 3.43
N LYS A 3 0.75 16.36 2.39
CA LYS A 3 0.03 16.69 1.15
C LYS A 3 0.44 15.74 0.04
N ILE A 4 -0.52 15.15 -0.65
CA ILE A 4 -0.27 14.34 -1.86
C ILE A 4 -0.23 15.29 -3.08
N PHE A 5 0.87 15.26 -3.83
CA PHE A 5 1.04 16.03 -5.05
C PHE A 5 0.56 15.25 -6.27
N ALA A 6 0.87 13.95 -6.33
CA ALA A 6 0.45 13.06 -7.41
C ALA A 6 0.31 11.63 -6.90
N LEU A 7 -0.54 10.86 -7.57
CA LEU A 7 -0.60 9.40 -7.44
C LEU A 7 -0.08 8.77 -8.72
N ILE A 8 0.73 7.72 -8.61
CA ILE A 8 1.34 7.04 -9.74
C ILE A 8 0.97 5.57 -9.66
N LYS A 9 0.28 5.05 -10.68
CA LYS A 9 -0.06 3.63 -10.78
C LYS A 9 0.88 2.96 -11.78
N PHE A 10 1.78 2.11 -11.28
CA PHE A 10 2.60 1.25 -12.11
C PHE A 10 1.81 0.00 -12.50
N GLY A 11 1.99 -0.48 -13.73
CA GLY A 11 1.21 -1.60 -14.25
C GLY A 11 1.45 -1.92 -15.72
N GLU A 12 0.71 -2.92 -16.19
CA GLU A 12 0.58 -3.27 -17.60
C GLU A 12 -0.20 -2.19 -18.36
N LYS A 13 0.19 -1.96 -19.61
CA LYS A 13 -0.31 -0.84 -20.41
C LYS A 13 -1.83 -0.88 -20.57
N GLU A 14 -2.38 -2.05 -20.87
CA GLU A 14 -3.79 -2.27 -21.16
C GLU A 14 -4.66 -1.93 -19.94
N HIS A 15 -4.21 -2.31 -18.74
CA HIS A 15 -4.88 -1.99 -17.49
C HIS A 15 -4.83 -0.48 -17.19
N LEU A 16 -3.69 0.16 -17.43
CA LEU A 16 -3.55 1.61 -17.23
C LEU A 16 -4.35 2.42 -18.24
N GLU A 17 -4.43 1.96 -19.50
CA GLU A 17 -5.28 2.58 -20.53
C GLU A 17 -6.76 2.39 -20.21
N SER A 18 -7.18 1.22 -19.69
CA SER A 18 -8.55 1.02 -19.21
C SER A 18 -8.90 1.98 -18.07
N LEU A 19 -8.01 2.12 -17.08
CA LEU A 19 -8.17 3.10 -16.01
C LEU A 19 -8.24 4.53 -16.56
N MET A 20 -7.32 4.90 -17.46
CA MET A 20 -7.26 6.24 -18.05
C MET A 20 -8.52 6.61 -18.84
N HIS A 21 -8.99 5.70 -19.70
CA HIS A 21 -10.05 6.00 -20.65
C HIS A 21 -11.44 5.71 -20.11
N LYS A 22 -11.62 4.62 -19.37
CA LYS A 22 -12.92 4.18 -18.83
C LYS A 22 -13.09 4.52 -17.35
N GLY A 23 -11.99 4.75 -16.63
CA GLY A 23 -12.03 4.83 -15.16
C GLY A 23 -12.17 3.47 -14.50
N GLN A 24 -11.85 2.38 -15.20
CA GLN A 24 -11.97 1.04 -14.64
C GLN A 24 -10.84 0.78 -13.65
N MET A 25 -11.17 0.65 -12.37
CA MET A 25 -10.25 0.32 -11.30
C MET A 25 -10.40 -1.14 -10.89
N ARG A 26 -9.28 -1.84 -10.82
CA ARG A 26 -9.20 -3.22 -10.33
C ARG A 26 -8.67 -3.24 -8.91
N PHE A 27 -9.45 -3.77 -7.99
CA PHE A 27 -9.07 -4.01 -6.61
C PHE A 27 -8.79 -5.49 -6.43
N GLY A 28 -7.54 -5.87 -6.15
CA GLY A 28 -7.16 -7.26 -5.94
C GLY A 28 -7.43 -7.71 -4.51
N ALA A 29 -7.80 -8.97 -4.29
CA ALA A 29 -7.97 -9.53 -2.95
C ALA A 29 -6.67 -9.46 -2.14
N LEU A 30 -6.77 -9.08 -0.87
CA LEU A 30 -5.62 -8.90 0.00
C LEU A 30 -4.79 -10.19 0.15
N ASP A 31 -5.48 -11.32 0.30
CA ASP A 31 -4.90 -12.67 0.40
C ASP A 31 -4.01 -13.02 -0.81
N SER A 32 -4.33 -12.49 -2.00
CA SER A 32 -3.53 -12.75 -3.21
C SER A 32 -2.13 -12.13 -3.15
N PHE A 33 -1.99 -10.98 -2.48
CA PHE A 33 -0.69 -10.35 -2.27
C PHE A 33 0.11 -11.07 -1.20
N ALA A 34 -0.53 -11.58 -0.13
CA ALA A 34 0.14 -12.37 0.90
C ALA A 34 0.80 -13.66 0.34
N GLN A 35 0.19 -14.25 -0.69
CA GLN A 35 0.64 -15.49 -1.31
C GLN A 35 1.54 -15.28 -2.54
N SER A 36 1.74 -14.03 -2.97
CA SER A 36 2.54 -13.72 -4.15
C SER A 36 4.01 -14.07 -3.93
N ILE A 37 4.59 -14.81 -4.88
CA ILE A 37 6.03 -15.13 -4.90
C ILE A 37 6.90 -13.95 -5.39
N GLN A 38 6.28 -12.92 -5.97
CA GLN A 38 7.01 -11.75 -6.48
C GLN A 38 7.37 -10.85 -5.31
N LYS A 39 8.67 -10.65 -5.06
CA LYS A 39 9.18 -9.96 -3.88
C LYS A 39 8.59 -8.56 -3.65
N GLU A 40 8.42 -7.78 -4.71
CA GLU A 40 7.92 -6.41 -4.59
C GLU A 40 6.39 -6.34 -4.45
N ARG A 41 5.66 -7.34 -4.96
CA ARG A 41 4.20 -7.42 -4.85
C ARG A 41 3.72 -8.21 -3.63
N GLY A 42 4.54 -9.13 -3.16
CA GLY A 42 4.26 -10.03 -2.06
C GLY A 42 4.70 -9.45 -0.74
N ASP A 43 3.79 -9.42 0.23
CA ASP A 43 4.11 -9.11 1.61
C ASP A 43 3.53 -10.21 2.50
N LYS A 44 4.41 -10.99 3.13
CA LYS A 44 3.99 -12.08 4.03
C LYS A 44 3.25 -11.58 5.29
N PHE A 45 3.30 -10.27 5.56
CA PHE A 45 2.60 -9.62 6.65
C PHE A 45 1.32 -8.91 6.17
N GLU A 46 0.94 -9.07 4.90
CA GLU A 46 -0.27 -8.49 4.36
C GLU A 46 -1.50 -9.05 5.12
N GLY A 47 -2.34 -8.15 5.65
CA GLY A 47 -3.45 -8.53 6.54
C GLY A 47 -3.09 -8.73 8.02
N ALA A 48 -1.82 -8.58 8.41
CA ALA A 48 -1.43 -8.66 9.82
C ALA A 48 -1.95 -7.43 10.60
N PHE A 49 -2.51 -7.68 11.79
CA PHE A 49 -2.93 -6.60 12.72
C PHE A 49 -2.16 -6.63 14.05
N ASN A 50 -1.45 -7.72 14.34
CA ASN A 50 -0.63 -7.80 15.53
C ASN A 50 0.54 -8.77 15.31
N ILE A 51 1.75 -8.33 15.65
CA ILE A 51 2.98 -9.13 15.56
C ILE A 51 3.67 -9.10 16.91
N VAL A 52 3.96 -10.27 17.47
CA VAL A 52 4.68 -10.39 18.75
C VAL A 52 5.99 -11.14 18.51
N ASN A 53 7.11 -10.46 18.74
CA ASN A 53 8.44 -11.04 18.66
C ASN A 53 9.04 -11.16 20.07
N GLY A 54 9.48 -12.35 20.45
CA GLY A 54 10.09 -12.52 21.76
C GLY A 54 10.55 -13.94 22.05
N GLN A 55 11.11 -14.12 23.24
CA GLN A 55 11.28 -15.45 23.80
C GLN A 55 9.97 -15.86 24.47
N PHE A 56 9.44 -16.99 24.04
CA PHE A 56 8.26 -17.57 24.64
C PHE A 56 8.70 -18.62 25.66
N SER A 57 8.19 -18.54 26.88
CA SER A 57 8.50 -19.52 27.93
C SER A 57 7.62 -20.77 27.80
N LYS A 58 6.37 -20.59 27.36
CA LYS A 58 5.36 -21.64 27.20
C LYS A 58 4.27 -21.17 26.24
N ILE A 59 3.81 -22.04 25.36
CA ILE A 59 2.62 -21.81 24.52
C ILE A 59 1.58 -22.85 24.92
N GLU A 60 0.44 -22.40 25.43
CA GLU A 60 -0.70 -23.27 25.75
C GLU A 60 -1.67 -23.31 24.57
N TYR A 61 -2.21 -24.49 24.26
CA TYR A 61 -3.17 -24.66 23.18
C TYR A 61 -4.36 -25.52 23.60
N ASN A 62 -5.48 -25.34 22.90
CA ASN A 62 -6.67 -26.17 22.99
C ASN A 62 -7.13 -26.48 21.56
N HIS A 63 -6.69 -27.63 21.03
CA HIS A 63 -6.89 -27.99 19.63
C HIS A 63 -8.00 -29.04 19.49
N PRO A 64 -8.94 -28.93 18.51
CA PRO A 64 -10.07 -29.84 18.37
C PRO A 64 -9.70 -31.33 18.29
N VAL A 65 -8.53 -31.63 17.71
CA VAL A 65 -8.03 -33.02 17.54
C VAL A 65 -7.01 -33.43 18.61
N LEU A 66 -6.21 -32.48 19.12
CA LEU A 66 -5.07 -32.80 20.00
C LEU A 66 -5.39 -32.59 21.49
N GLY A 67 -6.57 -32.04 21.81
CA GLY A 67 -6.94 -31.68 23.17
C GLY A 67 -6.18 -30.45 23.70
N LYS A 68 -6.13 -30.32 25.03
CA LYS A 68 -5.35 -29.28 25.72
C LYS A 68 -3.91 -29.73 25.92
N GLY A 69 -2.96 -28.84 25.66
CA GLY A 69 -1.54 -29.12 25.87
C GLY A 69 -0.70 -27.86 25.92
N SER A 70 0.63 -28.06 25.98
CA SER A 70 1.58 -26.95 25.92
C SER A 70 2.86 -27.31 25.20
N PHE A 71 3.39 -26.36 24.44
CA PHE A 71 4.74 -26.42 23.88
C PHE A 71 5.70 -25.62 24.76
N THR A 72 6.89 -26.16 25.00
CA THR A 72 8.01 -25.42 25.59
C THR A 72 8.98 -25.09 24.46
N PRO A 73 9.17 -23.81 24.12
CA PRO A 73 10.09 -23.40 23.07
C PRO A 73 11.54 -23.74 23.42
N VAL A 74 12.38 -23.94 22.39
CA VAL A 74 13.80 -24.20 22.60
C VAL A 74 14.44 -22.99 23.30
N PRO A 75 15.19 -23.17 24.41
CA PRO A 75 15.83 -22.07 25.11
C PRO A 75 16.67 -21.20 24.16
N ASN A 76 16.67 -19.89 24.40
CA ASN A 76 17.40 -18.88 23.63
C ASN A 76 16.98 -18.74 22.15
N THR A 77 15.85 -19.30 21.74
CA THR A 77 15.26 -19.03 20.42
C THR A 77 14.18 -17.95 20.52
N LYS A 78 14.23 -16.96 19.63
CA LYS A 78 13.15 -15.99 19.47
C LYS A 78 12.11 -16.57 18.53
N GLY A 79 10.85 -16.48 18.90
CA GLY A 79 9.73 -16.81 18.03
C GLY A 79 9.00 -15.54 17.59
N THR A 80 8.15 -15.69 16.57
CA THR A 80 7.23 -14.66 16.10
C THR A 80 5.83 -15.24 16.05
N ILE A 81 4.87 -14.56 16.69
CA ILE A 81 3.43 -14.83 16.54
C ILE A 81 2.85 -13.70 15.70
N ILE A 82 2.08 -14.04 14.67
CA ILE A 82 1.44 -13.07 13.77
C ILE A 82 -0.06 -13.38 13.75
N ASN A 83 -0.88 -12.38 14.04
CA ASN A 83 -2.32 -12.45 13.91
C ASN A 83 -2.75 -11.73 12.63
N PHE A 84 -3.49 -12.44 11.78
CA PHE A 84 -4.01 -11.97 10.50
C PHE A 84 -5.52 -11.79 10.58
N THR A 85 -6.05 -10.84 9.81
CA THR A 85 -7.50 -10.72 9.62
C THR A 85 -8.03 -11.85 8.74
N ASP A 86 -9.24 -12.33 9.06
CA ASP A 86 -10.00 -13.25 8.19
C ASP A 86 -11.01 -12.51 7.29
N ASP A 87 -11.16 -11.20 7.48
CA ASP A 87 -12.09 -10.37 6.71
C ASP A 87 -11.63 -10.22 5.25
N PRO A 88 -12.53 -10.34 4.26
CA PRO A 88 -12.15 -10.16 2.86
C PRO A 88 -12.01 -8.68 2.52
N PHE A 89 -10.76 -8.26 2.34
CA PHE A 89 -10.40 -6.92 1.86
C PHE A 89 -9.90 -6.96 0.41
N PHE A 90 -10.24 -5.92 -0.34
CA PHE A 90 -9.76 -5.71 -1.70
C PHE A 90 -9.01 -4.40 -1.79
N CYS A 91 -7.88 -4.39 -2.49
CA CYS A 91 -6.91 -3.33 -2.45
C CYS A 91 -6.65 -2.72 -3.84
N PHE A 92 -6.69 -1.39 -3.90
CA PHE A 92 -6.07 -0.61 -4.96
C PHE A 92 -4.90 0.19 -4.38
N SER A 93 -3.68 -0.16 -4.80
CA SER A 93 -2.45 0.54 -4.42
C SER A 93 -1.96 1.49 -5.51
N SER A 94 -1.42 2.63 -5.12
CA SER A 94 -0.66 3.56 -5.96
C SER A 94 0.56 4.07 -5.20
N TYR A 95 1.59 4.51 -5.92
CA TYR A 95 2.70 5.25 -5.35
C TYR A 95 2.26 6.70 -5.11
N ALA A 96 2.53 7.25 -3.93
CA ALA A 96 2.18 8.62 -3.59
C ALA A 96 3.41 9.53 -3.53
N LEU A 97 3.47 10.50 -4.43
CA LEU A 97 4.43 11.59 -4.32
C LEU A 97 3.86 12.63 -3.36
N THR A 98 4.46 12.77 -2.18
CA THR A 98 3.93 13.60 -1.10
C THR A 98 4.90 14.70 -0.66
N SER A 99 4.44 15.62 0.18
CA SER A 99 5.30 16.59 0.87
C SER A 99 6.42 15.91 1.65
N ASP A 100 6.18 14.72 2.20
CA ASP A 100 7.14 14.05 3.07
C ASP A 100 8.35 13.52 2.31
N CYS A 101 8.20 13.24 1.01
CA CYS A 101 9.31 12.94 0.10
C CYS A 101 10.36 14.07 0.06
N PHE A 102 9.97 15.29 0.43
CA PHE A 102 10.83 16.48 0.36
C PHE A 102 11.21 17.05 1.73
N ASN A 103 10.88 16.38 2.84
CA ASN A 103 11.14 16.90 4.18
C ASN A 103 12.64 17.05 4.46
N LYS A 104 13.47 16.12 3.95
CA LYS A 104 14.92 16.05 4.20
C LYS A 104 15.79 16.36 2.97
N THR A 105 15.17 16.50 1.80
CA THR A 105 15.84 16.68 0.51
C THR A 105 14.94 17.48 -0.42
N ASP A 106 15.51 18.28 -1.32
CA ASP A 106 14.73 18.95 -2.37
C ASP A 106 14.56 18.07 -3.62
N ILE A 107 15.22 16.92 -3.65
CA ILE A 107 15.18 15.96 -4.77
C ILE A 107 14.59 14.65 -4.27
N HIS A 108 13.54 14.18 -4.94
CA HIS A 108 12.97 12.86 -4.76
C HIS A 108 13.15 12.04 -6.04
N LYS A 109 13.61 10.79 -5.88
CA LYS A 109 13.76 9.83 -6.97
C LYS A 109 12.97 8.56 -6.64
N ILE A 110 12.25 8.04 -7.63
CA ILE A 110 11.53 6.77 -7.48
C ILE A 110 12.56 5.63 -7.53
N ASP A 111 12.43 4.68 -6.60
CA ASP A 111 13.33 3.53 -6.50
C ASP A 111 13.17 2.58 -7.68
N ASP A 112 14.29 2.08 -8.22
CA ASP A 112 14.32 1.23 -9.42
C ASP A 112 13.52 -0.08 -9.24
N ARG A 113 13.31 -0.52 -7.99
CA ARG A 113 12.44 -1.66 -7.66
C ARG A 113 10.99 -1.48 -8.13
N MET A 114 10.54 -0.23 -8.35
CA MET A 114 9.20 0.02 -8.89
C MET A 114 9.01 -0.52 -10.31
N MET A 115 10.08 -0.89 -11.03
CA MET A 115 10.00 -1.59 -12.33
C MET A 115 9.24 -2.93 -12.24
N GLU A 116 9.28 -3.62 -11.10
CA GLU A 116 8.62 -4.94 -10.95
C GLU A 116 7.08 -4.86 -10.98
N PHE A 117 6.51 -3.66 -10.87
CA PHE A 117 5.06 -3.46 -10.93
C PHE A 117 4.54 -3.33 -12.37
N GLY A 118 5.40 -3.10 -13.36
CA GLY A 118 5.03 -3.04 -14.77
C GLY A 118 5.85 -2.04 -15.58
N GLU A 119 5.76 -2.15 -16.90
CA GLU A 119 6.55 -1.36 -17.85
C GLU A 119 6.03 0.07 -18.05
N TYR A 120 4.81 0.35 -17.58
CA TYR A 120 4.16 1.64 -17.69
C TYR A 120 3.72 2.19 -16.34
N ALA A 121 3.58 3.52 -16.29
CA ALA A 121 3.09 4.26 -15.15
C ALA A 121 2.03 5.28 -15.58
N LEU A 122 0.88 5.28 -14.91
CA LEU A 122 -0.14 6.30 -15.07
C LEU A 122 0.02 7.33 -13.95
N VAL A 123 0.39 8.56 -14.31
CA VAL A 123 0.58 9.66 -13.36
C VAL A 123 -0.69 10.48 -13.28
N ILE A 124 -1.33 10.47 -12.12
CA ILE A 124 -2.55 11.23 -11.80
C ILE A 124 -2.12 12.54 -11.13
N LYS A 125 -2.24 13.65 -11.87
CA LYS A 125 -1.77 14.99 -11.49
C LYS A 125 -2.70 15.71 -10.52
N GLU A 126 -3.97 15.31 -10.48
CA GLU A 126 -5.00 15.91 -9.63
C GLU A 126 -5.58 14.87 -8.66
N PRO A 127 -4.82 14.47 -7.63
CA PRO A 127 -5.18 13.37 -6.74
C PRO A 127 -6.51 13.61 -6.03
N ASN A 128 -6.82 14.87 -5.67
CA ASN A 128 -8.09 15.20 -5.01
C ASN A 128 -9.32 14.95 -5.91
N ILE A 129 -9.23 15.26 -7.21
CA ILE A 129 -10.32 14.98 -8.16
C ILE A 129 -10.47 13.47 -8.33
N PHE A 130 -9.36 12.76 -8.50
CA PHE A 130 -9.36 11.31 -8.63
C PHE A 130 -10.00 10.64 -7.41
N LEU A 131 -9.49 10.91 -6.20
CA LEU A 131 -10.00 10.33 -4.96
C LEU A 131 -11.45 10.74 -4.68
N GLY A 132 -11.85 11.95 -5.08
CA GLY A 132 -13.25 12.38 -5.03
C GLY A 132 -14.17 11.49 -5.88
N ARG A 133 -13.77 11.19 -7.12
CA ARG A 133 -14.52 10.28 -8.00
C ARG A 133 -14.55 8.85 -7.47
N VAL A 134 -13.43 8.34 -6.95
CA VAL A 134 -13.38 7.00 -6.32
C VAL A 134 -14.37 6.93 -5.15
N LYS A 135 -14.33 7.93 -4.25
CA LYS A 135 -15.24 8.01 -3.11
C LYS A 135 -16.70 8.05 -3.56
N SER A 136 -17.03 8.87 -4.55
CA SER A 136 -18.39 8.94 -5.10
C SER A 136 -18.87 7.58 -5.62
N SER A 137 -18.10 6.92 -6.49
CA SER A 137 -18.46 5.61 -7.04
C SER A 137 -18.61 4.54 -5.95
N LEU A 138 -17.67 4.47 -4.99
CA LEU A 138 -17.74 3.48 -3.91
C LEU A 138 -18.94 3.70 -2.98
N THR A 139 -19.28 4.96 -2.73
CA THR A 139 -20.45 5.33 -1.91
C THR A 139 -21.75 4.97 -2.63
N GLU A 140 -21.86 5.26 -3.93
CA GLU A 140 -23.02 4.89 -4.76
C GLU A 140 -23.24 3.37 -4.83
N LEU A 141 -22.13 2.61 -4.87
CA LEU A 141 -22.15 1.15 -4.85
C LEU A 141 -22.36 0.56 -3.43
N ASN A 142 -22.49 1.39 -2.40
CA ASN A 142 -22.59 0.99 -0.98
C ASN A 142 -21.44 0.09 -0.50
N TYR A 143 -20.23 0.30 -1.02
CA TYR A 143 -19.05 -0.41 -0.53
C TYR A 143 -18.47 0.31 0.70
N PRO A 144 -18.29 -0.37 1.85
CA PRO A 144 -17.47 0.15 2.93
C PRO A 144 -16.01 0.24 2.47
N PHE A 145 -15.40 1.42 2.58
CA PHE A 145 -14.04 1.64 2.11
C PHE A 145 -13.25 2.59 3.00
N GLU A 146 -11.94 2.49 2.91
CA GLU A 146 -11.00 3.40 3.55
C GLU A 146 -9.78 3.64 2.64
N GLY A 147 -9.29 4.88 2.60
CA GLY A 147 -8.14 5.27 1.78
C GLY A 147 -7.11 6.04 2.60
N LYS A 148 -5.87 5.54 2.67
CA LYS A 148 -4.79 6.12 3.50
C LYS A 148 -3.41 5.91 2.88
N LEU A 149 -2.46 6.74 3.30
CA LEU A 149 -1.04 6.47 3.10
C LEU A 149 -0.61 5.30 4.00
N THR A 150 0.18 4.39 3.45
CA THR A 150 0.77 3.28 4.19
C THR A 150 1.91 3.78 5.06
N SER A 151 1.96 3.30 6.30
CA SER A 151 3.05 3.52 7.25
C SER A 151 4.00 2.32 7.25
N TYR A 152 5.26 2.54 7.63
CA TYR A 152 6.30 1.52 7.53
C TYR A 152 6.94 1.26 8.89
N LEU A 153 6.79 0.04 9.39
CA LEU A 153 7.21 -0.35 10.74
C LEU A 153 8.28 -1.44 10.69
N ASN A 154 9.12 -1.48 11.73
CA ASN A 154 10.08 -2.57 11.90
C ASN A 154 9.37 -3.79 12.51
N PHE A 155 8.86 -4.68 11.67
CA PHE A 155 8.19 -5.91 12.10
C PHE A 155 9.11 -6.94 12.77
N LYS A 156 10.43 -6.69 12.79
CA LYS A 156 11.43 -7.53 13.48
C LYS A 156 11.78 -6.98 14.87
N GLN A 157 11.21 -5.84 15.28
CA GLN A 157 11.49 -5.28 16.60
C GLN A 157 10.98 -6.22 17.71
N GLU A 158 11.70 -6.27 18.83
CA GLU A 158 11.31 -7.05 19.99
C GLU A 158 10.08 -6.46 20.68
N GLY A 159 9.22 -7.33 21.20
CA GLY A 159 7.93 -6.96 21.80
C GLY A 159 6.79 -7.01 20.80
N THR A 160 5.74 -6.23 21.09
CA THR A 160 4.52 -6.14 20.29
C THR A 160 4.63 -5.04 19.26
N VAL A 161 4.19 -5.33 18.03
CA VAL A 161 4.00 -4.37 16.96
C VAL A 161 2.52 -4.36 16.57
N ASP A 162 1.91 -3.19 16.73
CA ASP A 162 0.53 -2.95 16.29
C ASP A 162 0.54 -2.66 14.79
N ALA A 163 0.22 -3.69 14.02
CA ALA A 163 0.07 -3.60 12.58
C ALA A 163 -1.38 -3.22 12.22
N THR A 164 -1.58 -2.74 11.02
CA THR A 164 -2.88 -2.44 10.43
C THR A 164 -2.86 -2.80 8.95
N LEU A 165 -4.02 -2.78 8.31
CA LEU A 165 -4.12 -2.94 6.86
C LEU A 165 -3.49 -1.77 6.06
N PHE A 166 -2.98 -0.75 6.76
CA PHE A 166 -2.23 0.38 6.20
C PHE A 166 -0.82 0.47 6.81
N THR A 167 -0.27 -0.66 7.30
CA THR A 167 1.14 -0.76 7.69
C THR A 167 1.84 -1.84 6.87
N LYS A 168 3.09 -1.59 6.49
CA LYS A 168 3.98 -2.55 5.84
C LYS A 168 5.31 -2.65 6.58
N THR A 169 6.09 -3.68 6.26
CA THR A 169 7.48 -3.75 6.69
C THR A 169 8.31 -2.60 6.10
N GLN A 170 9.27 -2.09 6.87
CA GLN A 170 10.22 -1.07 6.42
C GLN A 170 10.99 -1.44 5.16
N ASP A 171 11.16 -2.74 4.88
CA ASP A 171 11.82 -3.23 3.66
C ASP A 171 11.08 -2.78 2.37
N LEU A 172 9.79 -2.45 2.49
CA LEU A 172 8.91 -2.00 1.39
C LEU A 172 8.65 -0.47 1.38
N GLN A 173 9.38 0.30 2.19
CA GLN A 173 9.17 1.76 2.32
C GLN A 173 9.35 2.54 1.01
N HIS A 174 10.13 2.01 0.07
CA HIS A 174 10.37 2.61 -1.23
C HIS A 174 9.14 2.63 -2.14
N GLN A 175 8.08 1.91 -1.77
CA GLN A 175 6.82 1.92 -2.54
C GLN A 175 6.00 3.20 -2.33
N PHE A 176 6.25 3.94 -1.24
CA PHE A 176 5.49 5.14 -0.83
C PHE A 176 3.98 4.97 -1.06
N GLU A 177 3.44 3.85 -0.60
CA GLU A 177 2.12 3.40 -1.02
C GLU A 177 1.01 4.30 -0.45
N HIS A 178 0.09 4.67 -1.32
CA HIS A 178 -1.27 5.04 -0.97
C HIS A 178 -2.19 3.87 -1.32
N ARG A 179 -3.04 3.50 -0.37
CA ARG A 179 -3.90 2.34 -0.46
C ARG A 179 -5.35 2.72 -0.31
N ILE A 180 -6.21 2.12 -1.12
CA ILE A 180 -7.67 2.15 -0.96
C ILE A 180 -8.11 0.72 -0.73
N LEU A 181 -8.75 0.48 0.42
CA LEU A 181 -9.31 -0.80 0.80
C LEU A 181 -10.83 -0.78 0.71
N ILE A 182 -11.39 -1.84 0.18
CA ILE A 182 -12.82 -2.15 0.21
C ILE A 182 -13.00 -3.37 1.11
N LYS A 183 -13.88 -3.29 2.10
CA LYS A 183 -14.31 -4.46 2.88
C LYS A 183 -15.56 -5.04 2.23
N THR A 184 -15.60 -6.35 2.04
CA THR A 184 -16.82 -7.04 1.58
C THR A 184 -17.23 -8.14 2.55
N GLU A 185 -18.31 -8.83 2.22
CA GLU A 185 -18.75 -10.07 2.91
C GLU A 185 -18.39 -11.34 2.14
N ARG A 186 -17.95 -11.19 0.86
CA ARG A 186 -17.73 -12.32 -0.05
C ARG A 186 -16.27 -12.37 -0.49
N LYS A 187 -15.67 -13.55 -0.39
CA LYS A 187 -14.38 -13.83 -1.02
C LYS A 187 -14.55 -13.89 -2.54
N GLN A 188 -13.73 -13.12 -3.23
CA GLN A 188 -13.60 -13.06 -4.69
C GLN A 188 -12.12 -12.80 -4.99
N GLU A 189 -11.68 -13.02 -6.22
CA GLU A 189 -10.29 -12.73 -6.60
C GLU A 189 -10.04 -11.24 -6.77
N GLU A 190 -11.02 -10.52 -7.32
CA GLU A 190 -10.93 -9.10 -7.60
C GLU A 190 -12.31 -8.42 -7.69
N ILE A 191 -12.32 -7.11 -7.53
CA ILE A 191 -13.48 -6.23 -7.70
C ILE A 191 -13.13 -5.15 -8.70
N PHE A 192 -14.06 -4.89 -9.63
CA PHE A 192 -13.96 -3.77 -10.56
C PHE A 192 -14.96 -2.69 -10.19
N ILE A 193 -14.51 -1.44 -10.23
CA ILE A 193 -15.39 -0.26 -10.16
C ILE A 193 -15.07 0.67 -11.33
N GLU A 194 -16.05 1.46 -11.75
CA GLU A 194 -15.85 2.49 -12.77
C GLU A 194 -16.03 3.88 -12.15
N ILE A 195 -15.04 4.75 -12.39
CA ILE A 195 -15.03 6.15 -11.90
C ILE A 195 -15.15 7.19 -13.04
N GLY A 196 -15.41 6.70 -14.25
CA GLY A 196 -15.39 7.49 -15.48
C GLY A 196 -13.98 7.87 -15.93
N SER A 197 -13.86 8.30 -17.18
CA SER A 197 -12.58 8.67 -17.80
C SER A 197 -11.78 9.68 -16.96
N ILE A 198 -10.51 9.38 -16.71
CA ILE A 198 -9.58 10.28 -16.00
C ILE A 198 -8.51 10.88 -16.93
N LYS A 199 -8.64 10.68 -18.24
CA LYS A 199 -7.69 11.16 -19.27
C LYS A 199 -7.29 12.64 -19.11
N ASN A 200 -8.19 13.49 -18.62
CA ASN A 200 -7.92 14.92 -18.44
C ASN A 200 -7.03 15.24 -17.23
N ILE A 201 -6.97 14.36 -16.23
CA ILE A 201 -6.21 14.56 -14.99
C ILE A 201 -4.97 13.66 -14.88
N CYS A 202 -4.68 12.85 -15.89
CA CYS A 202 -3.53 11.95 -15.89
C CYS A 202 -2.72 12.00 -17.19
N PHE A 203 -1.56 11.34 -17.20
CA PHE A 203 -0.84 10.98 -18.41
C PHE A 203 -0.15 9.63 -18.22
N LEU A 204 0.09 8.92 -19.32
CA LEU A 204 0.81 7.66 -19.35
C LEU A 204 2.29 7.92 -19.65
N SER A 205 3.18 7.22 -18.96
CA SER A 205 4.63 7.27 -19.14
C SER A 205 5.21 5.85 -19.08
N ARG A 206 6.40 5.63 -19.64
CA ARG A 206 7.14 4.38 -19.40
C ARG A 206 7.70 4.39 -17.98
N THR A 207 7.68 3.26 -17.29
CA THR A 207 8.24 3.14 -15.94
C THR A 207 9.71 3.53 -15.93
N HIS A 208 10.49 3.11 -16.94
CA HIS A 208 11.88 3.49 -17.08
C HIS A 208 12.11 5.02 -17.09
N GLU A 209 11.28 5.78 -17.80
CA GLU A 209 11.37 7.25 -17.86
C GLU A 209 11.02 7.87 -16.50
N MET A 210 10.02 7.31 -15.80
CA MET A 210 9.67 7.73 -14.45
C MET A 210 10.80 7.52 -13.44
N LEU A 211 11.53 6.40 -13.54
CA LEU A 211 12.66 6.07 -12.66
C LEU A 211 13.88 6.97 -12.93
N GLN A 212 14.07 7.42 -14.17
CA GLN A 212 15.11 8.38 -14.54
C GLN A 212 14.77 9.83 -14.15
N THR A 213 13.51 10.10 -13.80
CA THR A 213 13.06 11.45 -13.46
C THR A 213 13.40 11.80 -12.01
N GLU A 214 14.08 12.94 -11.84
CA GLU A 214 14.24 13.59 -10.54
C GLU A 214 13.11 14.60 -10.31
N PHE A 215 12.31 14.38 -9.26
CA PHE A 215 11.31 15.34 -8.84
C PHE A 215 11.97 16.38 -7.94
N LYS A 216 11.93 17.67 -8.33
CA LYS A 216 12.56 18.75 -7.59
C LYS A 216 11.52 19.65 -6.91
N GLY A 217 11.52 19.66 -5.59
CA GLY A 217 10.73 20.59 -4.79
C GLY A 217 11.41 21.96 -4.76
N LYS A 218 10.82 22.97 -5.42
CA LYS A 218 11.28 24.36 -5.26
C LYS A 218 10.62 24.99 -4.04
N ARG A 219 11.40 25.34 -3.03
CA ARG A 219 10.94 26.15 -1.89
C ARG A 219 10.93 27.62 -2.33
N LYS A 220 9.84 28.34 -2.08
CA LYS A 220 9.86 29.80 -2.21
C LYS A 220 10.88 30.33 -1.19
N SER A 221 11.92 31.01 -1.66
CA SER A 221 12.79 31.78 -0.78
C SER A 221 11.94 32.85 -0.09
N ILE A 222 11.85 32.80 1.23
CA ILE A 222 11.27 33.88 2.00
C ILE A 222 12.29 35.01 1.93
N THR A 223 12.04 35.99 1.06
CA THR A 223 12.80 37.24 1.09
C THR A 223 12.38 37.96 2.36
N THR A 224 13.20 37.89 3.40
CA THR A 224 13.03 38.71 4.60
C THR A 224 13.29 40.15 4.18
N THR A 225 12.24 40.90 3.85
CA THR A 225 12.29 42.36 3.83
C THR A 225 12.47 42.80 5.28
N ASN A 226 13.72 43.03 5.67
CA ASN A 226 14.04 43.80 6.86
C ASN A 226 13.64 45.25 6.60
N ASN A 227 12.54 45.68 7.22
CA ASN A 227 12.26 47.10 7.47
C ASN A 227 12.76 47.46 8.86
#